data_AF-A0A7X9A1V6-F1
#
_entry.id   AF-A0A7X9A1V6-F1
#
_cell.length_a   1.000
_cell.length_b   1.000
_cell.length_c   1.000
_cell.angle_alpha   90.00
_cell.angle_beta   90.00
_cell.angle_gamma   90.00
#
_symmetry.space_group_name_H-M   'P 1'
#
loop_
_entity.id
_entity.type
_entity.pdbx_description
1 polymer ?
#
loop_
_entity_poly.entity_id
_entity_poly.type
_entity_poly.pdbx_seq_one_letter_code
_entity_poly.pdbx_strand_id
1 'polypeptide(L)'
;MLFYGKCSEEENHERSGDRNRMTYNDNRVSKPSRAQRVFFRVRDLLFVAAVLAIALTFFLLSKRDLSGSSLEAHVYIDGELVDRIVLETGVDKDYSYPVRPAVRLHQYPDRTIAVIVSDCPDKTCINTGKIGKPGAFAACVPNRVLVTIVETDMTDTTQEVDVVT
;
A
#
# COMPACT_ATOMS: atom_id res chain seq x y z
N MET A 1 -25.34 -22.63 -48.42
CA MET A 1 -26.28 -22.15 -47.38
C MET A 1 -25.86 -20.73 -47.05
N LEU A 2 -26.38 -19.76 -47.79
CA LEU A 2 -27.58 -18.97 -47.42
C LEU A 2 -27.26 -17.99 -46.29
N PHE A 3 -27.29 -16.66 -46.42
CA PHE A 3 -27.43 -15.70 -47.53
C PHE A 3 -27.36 -14.31 -46.84
N TYR A 4 -26.73 -13.31 -47.48
CA TYR A 4 -27.09 -11.86 -47.56
C TYR A 4 -27.51 -11.11 -46.26
N GLY A 5 -26.99 -9.92 -45.91
CA GLY A 5 -26.62 -8.80 -46.78
C GLY A 5 -27.83 -7.89 -47.06
N LYS A 6 -27.64 -6.57 -46.91
CA LYS A 6 -28.48 -5.42 -47.34
C LYS A 6 -29.70 -5.05 -46.47
N CYS A 7 -30.17 -3.82 -46.44
CA CYS A 7 -29.64 -2.48 -46.77
C CYS A 7 -30.62 -1.47 -46.16
N SER A 8 -30.12 -0.26 -45.93
CA SER A 8 -30.85 0.99 -45.73
C SER A 8 -31.97 1.24 -46.75
N GLU A 9 -33.08 1.85 -46.32
CA GLU A 9 -33.90 2.87 -47.02
C GLU A 9 -34.94 3.36 -45.99
N GLU A 10 -34.83 4.59 -45.50
CA GLU A 10 -35.55 5.77 -46.01
C GLU A 10 -37.06 5.54 -46.16
N GLU A 11 -37.86 6.22 -45.34
CA GLU A 11 -38.75 7.27 -45.83
C GLU A 11 -39.48 8.00 -44.69
N ASN A 12 -39.31 9.32 -44.69
CA ASN A 12 -40.20 10.29 -44.07
C ASN A 12 -41.55 10.28 -44.81
N HIS A 13 -42.68 10.30 -44.11
CA HIS A 13 -43.79 11.21 -44.45
C HIS A 13 -44.90 11.21 -43.38
N GLU A 14 -45.05 12.37 -42.72
CA GLU A 14 -46.31 13.12 -42.58
C GLU A 14 -47.64 12.33 -42.46
N ARG A 15 -48.39 12.52 -41.37
CA ARG A 15 -49.40 13.59 -41.25
C ARG A 15 -50.34 13.38 -40.06
N SER A 16 -50.63 14.52 -39.42
CA SER A 16 -51.98 14.98 -39.06
C SER A 16 -52.82 14.16 -38.07
N GLY A 17 -53.05 14.74 -36.89
CA GLY A 17 -54.09 14.23 -35.99
C GLY A 17 -54.16 14.90 -34.62
N ASP A 18 -54.47 16.19 -34.62
CA ASP A 18 -55.36 16.87 -33.67
C ASP A 18 -55.37 16.56 -32.15
N ARG A 19 -55.22 17.65 -31.39
CA ARG A 19 -56.02 18.01 -30.20
C ARG A 19 -56.24 16.91 -29.14
N ASN A 20 -55.50 16.95 -28.03
CA ASN A 20 -56.01 17.65 -26.86
C ASN A 20 -55.00 17.72 -25.70
N ARG A 21 -55.13 18.83 -25.00
CA ARG A 21 -54.50 19.28 -23.76
C ARG A 21 -54.78 18.33 -22.60
N MET A 22 -53.75 17.70 -22.03
CA MET A 22 -53.73 17.39 -20.59
C MET A 22 -52.38 17.76 -20.01
N THR A 23 -52.39 18.87 -19.29
CA THR A 23 -51.33 19.35 -18.41
C THR A 23 -51.10 18.33 -17.30
N TYR A 24 -50.09 17.47 -17.44
CA TYR A 24 -49.60 16.67 -16.32
C TYR A 24 -48.34 17.35 -15.75
N ASN A 25 -48.60 18.28 -14.83
CA ASN A 25 -47.60 18.79 -13.90
C ASN A 25 -47.64 17.87 -12.68
N ASP A 26 -46.65 16.98 -12.51
CA ASP A 26 -46.30 16.48 -11.17
C ASP A 26 -44.77 16.38 -11.02
N ASN A 27 -44.27 17.38 -10.29
CA ASN A 27 -42.94 17.48 -9.74
C ASN A 27 -42.73 16.40 -8.65
N ARG A 28 -42.34 15.18 -9.03
CA ARG A 28 -41.85 14.19 -8.07
C ARG A 28 -40.69 13.35 -8.61
N VAL A 29 -39.53 13.98 -8.74
CA VAL A 29 -38.27 13.25 -8.65
C VAL A 29 -37.79 13.34 -7.19
N SER A 30 -38.05 12.23 -6.50
CA SER A 30 -37.44 11.74 -5.27
C SER A 30 -37.18 12.75 -4.14
N LYS A 31 -38.07 12.67 -3.13
CA LYS A 31 -37.91 13.18 -1.77
C LYS A 31 -36.45 13.09 -1.28
N PRO A 32 -35.93 14.10 -0.55
CA PRO A 32 -34.72 13.93 0.23
C PRO A 32 -34.99 12.82 1.25
N SER A 33 -34.14 11.80 1.26
CA SER A 33 -34.13 10.75 2.27
C SER A 33 -33.99 11.41 3.63
N ARG A 34 -35.14 11.59 4.27
CA ARG A 34 -35.30 12.17 5.59
C ARG A 34 -34.38 11.45 6.56
N ALA A 35 -33.53 12.25 7.20
CA ALA A 35 -33.22 12.19 8.61
C ALA A 35 -33.29 10.78 9.19
N GLN A 36 -32.12 10.15 9.20
CA GLN A 36 -31.78 8.94 9.94
C GLN A 36 -32.10 9.18 11.43
N ARG A 37 -33.36 9.00 11.82
CA ARG A 37 -33.73 8.85 13.23
C ARG A 37 -33.36 7.44 13.62
N VAL A 38 -32.08 7.28 13.95
CA VAL A 38 -31.60 6.09 14.63
C VAL A 38 -32.34 6.01 15.96
N PHE A 39 -33.36 5.16 15.99
CA PHE A 39 -34.01 4.72 17.22
C PHE A 39 -33.08 3.70 17.88
N PHE A 40 -31.86 4.14 18.23
CA PHE A 40 -30.87 3.32 18.94
C PHE A 40 -31.43 3.07 20.33
N ARG A 41 -31.86 1.82 20.61
CA ARG A 41 -32.01 1.39 21.99
C ARG A 41 -30.66 1.59 22.69
N VAL A 42 -30.69 1.94 23.98
CA VAL A 42 -29.47 2.13 24.80
C VAL A 42 -28.54 0.91 24.71
N ARG A 43 -29.13 -0.28 24.55
CA ARG A 43 -28.41 -1.54 24.35
C ARG A 43 -27.64 -1.63 23.02
N ASP A 44 -28.22 -1.13 21.94
CA ASP A 44 -27.57 -1.14 20.62
C ASP A 44 -26.43 -0.12 20.58
N LEU A 45 -26.60 1.04 21.23
CA LEU A 45 -25.53 2.02 21.40
C LEU A 45 -24.37 1.45 22.24
N LEU A 46 -24.69 0.70 23.29
CA LEU A 46 -23.70 0.04 24.15
C LEU A 46 -22.92 -1.05 23.39
N PHE A 47 -23.61 -1.85 22.56
CA PHE A 47 -22.97 -2.84 21.70
C PHE A 47 -22.00 -2.19 20.68
N VAL A 48 -22.44 -1.13 20.01
CA VAL A 48 -21.60 -0.42 19.04
C VAL A 48 -20.37 0.21 19.73
N ALA A 49 -20.56 0.81 20.91
CA ALA A 49 -19.46 1.38 21.68
C ALA A 49 -18.45 0.29 22.11
N ALA A 50 -18.92 -0.88 22.53
CA ALA A 50 -18.05 -2.00 22.90
C ALA A 50 -17.21 -2.50 21.73
N VAL A 51 -17.81 -2.69 20.54
CA VAL A 51 -17.09 -3.11 19.33
C VAL A 51 -16.06 -2.06 18.92
N LEU A 52 -16.41 -0.77 18.96
CA LEU A 52 -15.47 0.32 18.69
C LEU A 52 -14.31 0.33 19.68
N ALA A 53 -14.58 0.13 20.98
CA ALA A 53 -13.55 0.08 22.00
C ALA A 53 -12.56 -1.07 21.77
N ILE A 54 -13.05 -2.25 21.38
CA ILE A 54 -12.18 -3.41 21.04
C ILE A 54 -11.32 -3.08 19.82
N ALA A 55 -11.90 -2.52 18.75
CA ALA A 55 -11.16 -2.14 17.55
C ALA A 55 -10.08 -1.08 17.85
N LEU A 56 -10.43 -0.06 18.65
CA LEU A 56 -9.48 0.96 19.11
C LEU A 56 -8.38 0.37 19.97
N THR A 57 -8.71 -0.56 20.86
CA THR A 57 -7.73 -1.22 21.72
C THR A 57 -6.73 -2.01 20.88
N PHE A 58 -7.21 -2.79 19.91
CA PHE A 58 -6.34 -3.54 18.99
C PHE A 58 -5.47 -2.61 18.14
N PHE A 59 -6.05 -1.56 17.56
CA PHE A 59 -5.31 -0.56 16.79
C PHE A 59 -4.24 0.16 17.61
N LEU A 60 -4.56 0.50 18.86
CA LEU A 60 -3.59 1.12 19.75
C LEU A 60 -2.51 0.13 20.17
N LEU A 61 -2.82 -1.16 20.40
CA LEU A 61 -1.82 -2.18 20.71
C LEU A 61 -0.84 -2.38 19.54
N SER A 62 -1.33 -2.50 18.31
CA SER A 62 -0.48 -2.63 17.11
C SER A 62 0.38 -1.39 16.80
N LYS A 63 0.15 -0.26 17.48
CA LYS A 63 1.00 0.93 17.36
C LYS A 63 2.02 1.06 18.49
N ARG A 64 1.95 0.21 19.52
CA ARG A 64 2.83 0.26 20.70
C ARG A 64 4.14 -0.50 20.50
N ASP A 65 4.30 -1.23 19.41
CA ASP A 65 5.50 -2.04 19.11
C ASP A 65 6.79 -1.22 18.88
N LEU A 66 6.75 0.12 18.99
CA LEU A 66 7.90 1.02 18.82
C LEU A 66 8.77 1.25 20.06
N SER A 67 8.67 0.43 21.12
CA SER A 67 9.30 0.77 22.41
C SER A 67 10.56 -0.03 22.79
N GLY A 68 11.05 -0.94 21.93
CA GLY A 68 12.24 -1.74 22.28
C GLY A 68 12.99 -2.42 21.15
N SER A 69 12.54 -2.32 19.90
CA SER A 69 13.26 -2.89 18.77
C SER A 69 14.18 -1.87 18.11
N SER A 70 15.38 -2.32 17.76
CA SER A 70 16.29 -1.56 16.92
C SER A 70 16.00 -1.90 15.47
N LEU A 71 15.75 -0.90 14.62
CA LEU A 71 15.60 -1.12 13.19
C LEU A 71 16.98 -1.19 12.54
N GLU A 72 17.28 -2.28 11.86
CA GLU A 72 18.56 -2.51 11.19
C GLU A 72 18.32 -2.76 9.70
N ALA A 73 19.11 -2.13 8.84
CA ALA A 73 19.17 -2.41 7.42
C ALA A 73 20.29 -3.42 7.15
N HIS A 74 19.92 -4.61 6.71
CA HIS A 74 20.85 -5.64 6.28
C HIS A 74 21.10 -5.51 4.78
N VAL A 75 22.38 -5.42 4.41
CA VAL A 75 22.82 -5.32 3.02
C VAL A 75 23.45 -6.63 2.60
N TYR A 76 22.80 -7.32 1.66
CA TYR A 76 23.26 -8.56 1.06
C TYR A 76 23.82 -8.30 -0.34
N ILE A 77 24.99 -8.86 -0.63
CA ILE A 77 25.61 -8.84 -1.95
C ILE A 77 25.93 -10.28 -2.33
N ASP A 78 25.47 -10.72 -3.50
CA ASP A 78 25.63 -12.11 -3.96
C ASP A 78 25.06 -13.16 -2.96
N GLY A 79 24.10 -12.75 -2.12
CA GLY A 79 23.48 -13.59 -1.10
C GLY A 79 24.23 -13.62 0.25
N GLU A 80 25.38 -12.95 0.36
CA GLU A 80 26.14 -12.85 1.61
C GLU A 80 25.83 -11.53 2.33
N LEU A 81 25.66 -11.57 3.65
CA LEU A 81 25.44 -10.37 4.46
C LEU A 81 26.76 -9.60 4.60
N VAL A 82 26.88 -8.49 3.87
CA VAL A 82 28.10 -7.68 3.84
C VAL A 82 28.08 -6.59 4.92
N ASP A 83 26.90 -6.06 5.24
CA ASP A 83 26.79 -4.92 6.16
C ASP A 83 25.48 -4.91 6.95
N ARG A 84 25.54 -4.33 8.15
CA ARG A 84 24.39 -4.10 9.04
C ARG A 84 24.40 -2.64 9.48
N ILE A 85 23.43 -1.88 8.99
CA ILE A 85 23.33 -0.45 9.23
C ILE A 85 22.18 -0.21 10.21
N VAL A 86 22.48 0.27 11.41
CA VAL A 86 21.45 0.66 12.38
C VAL A 86 20.76 1.94 11.88
N LEU A 87 19.44 1.91 11.75
CA LEU A 87 18.62 3.03 11.28
C LEU A 87 18.29 3.98 12.43
N GLU A 88 19.26 4.79 12.82
CA GLU A 88 19.09 5.82 13.84
C GLU A 88 18.51 7.13 13.26
N THR A 89 17.76 7.86 14.08
CA THR A 89 17.26 9.21 13.71
C THR A 89 18.43 10.19 13.68
N GLY A 90 18.51 11.02 12.64
CA GLY A 90 19.52 12.09 12.53
C GLY A 90 20.83 11.67 11.88
N VAL A 91 20.96 10.42 11.42
CA VAL A 91 22.11 9.96 10.64
C VAL A 91 21.87 10.23 9.17
N ASP A 92 22.79 10.96 8.54
CA ASP A 92 22.82 11.23 7.11
C ASP A 92 24.16 10.72 6.56
N LYS A 93 24.15 9.59 5.85
CA LYS A 93 25.39 8.92 5.42
C LYS A 93 25.21 8.13 4.14
N ASP A 94 26.19 8.31 3.25
CA ASP A 94 26.35 7.50 2.04
C ASP A 94 27.16 6.23 2.33
N TYR A 95 26.69 5.09 1.81
CA TYR A 95 27.37 3.81 1.86
C TYR A 95 27.69 3.35 0.43
N SER A 96 28.96 3.04 0.20
CA SER A 96 29.47 2.51 -1.07
C SER A 96 30.31 1.28 -0.78
N TYR A 97 30.11 0.23 -1.57
CA TYR A 97 30.80 -1.04 -1.38
C TYR A 97 31.78 -1.28 -2.52
N PRO A 98 33.07 -1.54 -2.25
CA PRO A 98 34.07 -1.78 -3.30
C PRO A 98 33.77 -3.05 -4.11
N VAL A 99 33.05 -4.02 -3.52
CA VAL A 99 32.60 -5.25 -4.17
C VAL A 99 31.62 -4.95 -5.32
N ARG A 100 30.80 -3.89 -5.18
CA ARG A 100 29.80 -3.46 -6.17
C ARG A 100 29.73 -1.93 -6.22
N PRO A 101 30.68 -1.25 -6.90
CA PRO A 101 30.71 0.21 -7.00
C PRO A 101 29.55 0.79 -7.83
N ALA A 102 28.88 -0.08 -8.58
CA ALA A 102 27.68 0.19 -9.36
C ALA A 102 26.48 0.63 -8.51
N VAL A 103 26.42 0.27 -7.22
CA VAL A 103 25.28 0.55 -6.34
C VAL A 103 25.73 1.39 -5.14
N ARG A 104 25.01 2.49 -4.88
CA ARG A 104 25.25 3.36 -3.72
C ARG A 104 23.97 3.51 -2.91
N LEU A 105 24.10 3.27 -1.61
CA LEU A 105 23.02 3.44 -0.64
C LEU A 105 23.20 4.78 0.09
N HIS A 106 22.09 5.35 0.51
CA HIS A 106 22.07 6.56 1.31
C HIS A 106 21.08 6.39 2.45
N GLN A 107 21.57 6.57 3.67
CA GLN A 107 20.76 6.65 4.88
C GLN A 107 20.36 8.09 5.10
N TYR A 108 19.07 8.32 5.27
CA TYR A 108 18.48 9.60 5.57
C TYR A 108 18.22 9.75 7.08
N PRO A 109 18.14 11.00 7.59
CA PRO A 109 17.92 11.28 9.01
C PRO A 109 16.53 10.86 9.53
N ASP A 110 15.61 10.50 8.64
CA ASP A 110 14.25 10.02 8.94
C ASP A 110 14.18 8.51 9.23
N ARG A 111 15.32 7.85 9.51
CA ARG A 111 15.46 6.39 9.68
C ARG A 111 15.10 5.60 8.42
N THR A 112 15.27 6.20 7.24
CA THR A 112 15.08 5.50 5.97
C THR A 112 16.40 5.33 5.25
N ILE A 113 16.48 4.30 4.42
CA ILE A 113 17.60 4.06 3.50
C ILE A 113 17.04 3.96 2.09
N ALA A 114 17.78 4.46 1.10
CA ALA A 114 17.41 4.32 -0.31
C ALA A 114 18.63 4.03 -1.17
N VAL A 115 18.38 3.39 -2.31
CA VAL A 115 19.39 3.26 -3.36
C VAL A 115 19.38 4.54 -4.20
N ILE A 116 20.46 5.32 -4.14
CA ILE A 116 20.56 6.60 -4.84
C ILE A 116 21.25 6.48 -6.20
N VAL A 117 22.10 5.48 -6.37
CA VAL A 117 22.82 5.21 -7.63
C VAL A 117 22.78 3.72 -7.90
N SER A 118 22.43 3.37 -9.14
CA SER A 118 22.50 2.02 -9.69
C SER A 118 22.67 2.11 -11.20
N ASP A 119 23.55 1.30 -11.78
CA ASP A 119 23.78 1.18 -13.22
C ASP A 119 22.81 0.21 -13.92
N CYS A 120 21.86 -0.37 -13.18
CA CYS A 120 20.92 -1.34 -13.73
C CYS A 120 19.90 -0.70 -14.72
N PRO A 121 19.46 -1.44 -15.75
CA PRO A 121 18.51 -0.92 -16.75
C PRO A 121 17.11 -0.71 -16.17
N ASP A 122 16.69 -1.57 -15.24
CA ASP A 122 15.33 -1.56 -14.70
C ASP A 122 15.11 -0.44 -13.69
N LYS A 123 16.19 0.04 -13.04
CA LYS A 123 16.18 1.08 -12.00
C LYS A 123 15.13 0.87 -10.90
N THR A 124 14.66 -0.37 -10.71
CA THR A 124 13.59 -0.72 -9.77
C THR A 124 14.00 -0.37 -8.34
N CYS A 125 15.24 -0.63 -7.96
CA CYS A 125 15.78 -0.28 -6.65
C CYS A 125 15.78 1.22 -6.36
N ILE A 126 15.99 2.07 -7.39
CA ILE A 126 15.91 3.53 -7.25
C ILE A 126 14.43 3.96 -7.18
N ASN A 127 13.57 3.36 -8.01
CA ASN A 127 12.14 3.63 -8.02
C ASN A 127 11.41 3.19 -6.74
N THR A 128 11.93 2.18 -6.02
CA THR A 128 11.43 1.80 -4.69
C THR A 128 11.53 2.98 -3.72
N GLY A 129 12.54 3.84 -3.88
CA GLY A 129 12.75 5.01 -3.06
C GLY A 129 13.16 4.64 -1.63
N LYS A 130 12.69 5.46 -0.68
CA LYS A 130 13.02 5.34 0.73
C LYS A 130 12.30 4.16 1.39
N ILE A 131 13.08 3.24 1.96
CA ILE A 131 12.58 2.14 2.78
C ILE A 131 13.00 2.34 4.23
N GLY A 132 12.09 2.12 5.18
CA GLY A 132 12.37 2.27 6.61
C GLY A 132 11.30 1.63 7.49
N LYS A 133 10.49 0.73 6.92
CA LYS A 133 9.51 -0.07 7.66
C LYS A 133 10.07 -1.48 7.82
N PRO A 134 9.86 -2.14 8.97
CA PRO A 134 10.26 -3.53 9.13
C PRO A 134 9.61 -4.41 8.04
N GLY A 135 10.39 -5.31 7.46
CA GLY A 135 9.97 -6.16 6.34
C GLY A 135 9.95 -5.48 4.96
N ALA A 136 10.22 -4.17 4.87
CA ALA A 136 10.45 -3.52 3.59
C ALA A 136 11.81 -3.92 3.02
N PHE A 137 11.90 -4.04 1.70
CA PHE A 137 13.15 -4.38 1.02
C PHE A 137 13.28 -3.66 -0.32
N ALA A 138 14.51 -3.48 -0.77
CA ALA A 138 14.87 -3.02 -2.10
C ALA A 138 15.87 -3.99 -2.71
N ALA A 139 15.55 -4.51 -3.89
CA ALA A 139 16.39 -5.49 -4.59
C ALA A 139 16.85 -4.92 -5.93
N CYS A 140 18.15 -5.03 -6.20
CA CYS A 140 18.75 -4.82 -7.50
C CYS A 140 19.14 -6.19 -8.06
N VAL A 141 18.24 -6.81 -8.81
CA VAL A 141 18.41 -8.18 -9.33
C VAL A 141 19.65 -8.32 -10.21
N PRO A 142 19.93 -7.42 -11.18
CA PRO A 142 21.12 -7.56 -12.05
C PRO A 142 22.44 -7.47 -11.28
N ASN A 143 22.49 -6.61 -10.26
CA ASN A 143 23.68 -6.41 -9.43
C ASN A 143 23.74 -7.32 -8.20
N ARG A 144 22.72 -8.19 -8.01
CA ARG A 144 22.58 -9.12 -6.88
C ARG A 144 22.74 -8.44 -5.52
N VAL A 145 22.21 -7.22 -5.41
CA VAL A 145 22.18 -6.46 -4.15
C VAL A 145 20.77 -6.52 -3.58
N LEU A 146 20.64 -6.89 -2.32
CA LEU A 146 19.37 -6.90 -1.59
C LEU A 146 19.56 -6.13 -0.28
N VAL A 147 18.74 -5.10 -0.09
CA VAL A 147 18.66 -4.36 1.17
C VAL A 147 17.34 -4.70 1.81
N THR A 148 17.36 -5.18 3.05
CA THR A 148 16.15 -5.51 3.81
C THR A 148 16.18 -4.83 5.17
N ILE A 149 15.03 -4.35 5.61
CA ILE A 149 14.87 -3.76 6.93
C ILE A 149 14.38 -4.84 7.88
N VAL A 150 15.19 -5.16 8.88
CA VAL A 150 14.86 -6.09 9.93
C VAL A 150 14.67 -5.34 11.25
N GLU A 151 13.82 -5.90 12.08
CA GLU A 151 13.60 -5.46 13.44
C GLU A 151 14.40 -6.39 14.33
N THR A 152 15.43 -5.85 14.99
CA THR A 152 16.26 -6.60 15.94
C THR A 152 15.69 -6.36 17.33
N ASP A 153 15.03 -7.39 17.88
CA ASP A 153 14.69 -7.44 19.29
C ASP A 153 15.98 -7.68 20.08
N MET A 154 16.32 -6.79 21.02
CA MET A 154 17.48 -6.95 21.93
C MET A 154 17.28 -8.07 22.97
N THR A 155 16.59 -9.16 22.61
CA THR A 155 16.57 -10.41 23.35
C THR A 155 17.39 -11.44 22.60
N ASP A 156 18.68 -11.39 22.88
CA ASP A 156 19.68 -12.41 22.58
C ASP A 156 19.16 -13.81 22.96
N THR A 157 18.99 -14.69 21.97
CA THR A 157 19.35 -16.13 22.03
C THR A 157 19.17 -16.72 20.64
N THR A 158 20.30 -17.01 20.00
CA THR A 158 20.57 -18.20 19.18
C THR A 158 19.35 -18.86 18.54
N GLN A 159 19.06 -18.53 17.28
CA GLN A 159 18.41 -19.50 16.40
C GLN A 159 19.47 -20.55 16.03
N GLU A 160 19.66 -21.47 16.97
CA GLU A 160 20.09 -22.82 16.67
C GLU A 160 19.07 -23.36 15.67
N VAL A 161 19.52 -23.64 14.45
CA VAL A 161 18.69 -24.21 13.40
C VAL A 161 18.38 -25.65 13.83
N ASP A 162 17.29 -25.81 14.58
CA ASP A 162 16.72 -27.11 14.88
C ASP A 162 15.90 -27.56 13.68
N VAL A 163 16.51 -28.39 12.83
CA VAL A 163 15.79 -29.38 12.03
C VAL A 163 16.52 -30.71 12.19
N VAL A 164 16.16 -31.43 13.24
CA VAL A 164 16.40 -32.86 13.41
C VAL A 164 15.25 -33.65 12.76
N THR A 165 15.65 -34.78 12.16
CA THR A 165 14.90 -35.98 11.71
C THR A 165 14.41 -36.03 10.27
#